data_AF-A0A970NUT6-F1
#
_entry.id   AF-A0A970NUT6-F1
#
_cell.length_a   1.000
_cell.length_b   1.000
_cell.length_c   1.000
_cell.angle_alpha   90.00
_cell.angle_beta   90.00
_cell.angle_gamma   90.00
#
_symmetry.space_group_name_H-M   'P 1'
#
loop_
_entity.id
_entity.type
_entity.pdbx_description
1 polymer ?
#
loop_
_entity_poly.entity_id
_entity_poly.type
_entity_poly.pdbx_seq_one_letter_code
_entity_poly.pdbx_strand_id
1 'polypeptide(L)'
;MKSHQLKQLVFYQNIFENAGIKIFIKLLEELEKENRNMDSLNTLISSLTRQLITEQLNQTQCYHQEPWKNYILSVLLTDESPINLTMEAKRLSPNFPYYPELLKDMAIIKNLFFYDWSALSYFEASRLEVMDRNCLKPSIDFQNKLTNDIPEEELLQLLNATIFQHGVGVFRDERTFSIKNDGSLKPIVEPEYKRLEDIVGNESKKKELIKNTAAFIAGKPALNVLLQGDMGTGKSTMVKALVPYFKDSRLILIEVKKNQLDVIPALIDRLEIRPFRFILFLDDISFEENEVEYKLFKNIMEGSLEETPDNVLLYATSNKRHLVTETFEERDKAVHKKDVMEEKLSLSSRFGLVLHFVNPNQKEYLTIVKKLAKEAQLKIKEEDLIQRAIAWELRHLNRSGRTATQLVDYLKTEELSNINER
;
A
#
# COMPACT_ATOMS: atom_id res chain seq x y z
N MET A 1 -3.58 11.75 -36.14
CA MET A 1 -2.48 12.37 -35.37
C MET A 1 -1.15 12.04 -36.04
N LYS A 2 -0.20 12.97 -36.07
CA LYS A 2 1.16 12.79 -36.63
C LYS A 2 2.20 12.58 -35.53
N SER A 3 3.29 11.88 -35.83
CA SER A 3 4.37 11.54 -34.89
C SER A 3 5.00 12.78 -34.24
N HIS A 4 5.20 13.85 -35.02
CA HIS A 4 5.76 15.11 -34.52
C HIS A 4 4.83 15.87 -33.58
N GLN A 5 3.51 15.69 -33.68
CA GLN A 5 2.55 16.32 -32.77
C GLN A 5 2.69 15.75 -31.37
N LEU A 6 2.91 14.44 -31.26
CA LEU A 6 3.13 13.80 -29.96
C LEU A 6 4.40 14.35 -29.29
N LYS A 7 5.48 14.56 -30.06
CA LYS A 7 6.76 15.12 -29.59
C LYS A 7 6.67 16.58 -29.10
N GLN A 8 5.51 17.24 -29.19
CA GLN A 8 5.29 18.59 -28.67
C GLN A 8 4.88 18.62 -27.19
N LEU A 9 4.63 17.46 -26.56
CA LEU A 9 4.31 17.38 -25.13
C LEU A 9 5.41 18.02 -24.27
N VAL A 10 4.99 18.85 -23.31
CA VAL A 10 5.90 19.57 -22.41
C VAL A 10 5.94 18.92 -21.03
N PHE A 11 4.79 18.62 -20.45
CA PHE A 11 4.68 18.12 -19.07
C PHE A 11 4.73 16.60 -18.99
N TYR A 12 4.22 15.92 -20.03
CA TYR A 12 4.10 14.47 -20.09
C TYR A 12 5.19 13.83 -20.95
N GLN A 13 6.44 14.27 -20.85
CA GLN A 13 7.53 13.69 -21.65
C GLN A 13 7.92 12.28 -21.22
N ASN A 14 7.69 11.92 -19.95
CA ASN A 14 8.01 10.60 -19.42
C ASN A 14 7.21 9.48 -20.12
N ILE A 15 6.07 9.79 -20.75
CA ILE A 15 5.31 8.80 -21.52
C ILE A 15 6.13 8.20 -22.66
N PHE A 16 7.16 8.91 -23.15
CA PHE A 16 8.05 8.41 -24.20
C PHE A 16 8.98 7.31 -23.73
N GLU A 17 9.15 7.10 -22.43
CA GLU A 17 9.96 6.01 -21.88
C GLU A 17 9.26 4.66 -21.97
N ASN A 18 7.93 4.70 -22.04
CA ASN A 18 7.07 3.56 -22.00
C ASN A 18 7.08 2.76 -23.33
N ALA A 19 7.15 1.42 -23.23
CA ALA A 19 7.39 0.53 -24.37
C ALA A 19 6.29 0.59 -25.45
N GLY A 20 5.02 0.57 -25.04
CA GLY A 20 3.88 0.68 -25.95
C GLY A 20 3.84 2.01 -26.68
N ILE A 21 4.14 3.13 -26.01
CA ILE A 21 4.24 4.45 -26.66
C ILE A 21 5.39 4.49 -27.67
N LYS A 22 6.57 3.93 -27.34
CA LYS A 22 7.69 3.82 -28.29
C LYS A 22 7.32 3.02 -29.54
N ILE A 23 6.60 1.91 -29.38
CA ILE A 23 6.13 1.10 -30.52
C ILE A 23 5.11 1.90 -31.34
N PHE A 24 4.18 2.58 -30.69
CA PHE A 24 3.17 3.39 -31.34
C PHE A 24 3.76 4.57 -32.13
N ILE A 25 4.80 5.25 -31.60
CA ILE A 25 5.50 6.31 -32.34
C ILE A 25 6.13 5.76 -33.62
N LYS A 26 6.81 4.61 -33.56
CA LYS A 26 7.38 3.95 -34.74
C LYS A 26 6.29 3.59 -35.75
N LEU A 27 5.13 3.14 -35.28
CA LEU A 27 3.97 2.86 -36.12
C LEU A 27 3.50 4.12 -36.86
N LEU A 28 3.38 5.26 -36.17
CA LEU A 28 3.04 6.54 -36.79
C LEU A 28 4.10 6.98 -37.83
N GLU A 29 5.38 6.87 -37.49
CA GLU A 29 6.48 7.23 -38.39
C GLU A 29 6.49 6.36 -39.66
N GLU A 30 6.17 5.07 -39.59
CA GLU A 30 6.01 4.21 -40.77
C GLU A 30 4.75 4.56 -41.59
N LEU A 31 3.64 4.91 -40.94
CA LEU A 31 2.41 5.32 -41.63
C LEU A 31 2.54 6.65 -42.39
N GLU A 32 3.44 7.52 -41.93
CA GLU A 32 3.77 8.81 -42.54
C GLU A 32 4.65 8.69 -43.79
N LYS A 33 5.33 7.57 -44.02
CA LYS A 33 6.16 7.36 -45.21
C LYS A 33 5.30 7.16 -46.47
N GLU A 34 5.80 7.68 -47.59
CA GLU A 34 5.20 7.48 -48.92
C GLU A 34 5.28 6.00 -49.35
N ASN A 35 6.44 5.36 -49.14
CA ASN A 35 6.66 3.93 -49.41
C ASN A 35 6.55 3.11 -48.12
N ARG A 36 5.33 2.74 -47.75
CA ARG A 36 5.03 1.98 -46.52
C ARG A 36 5.53 0.54 -46.63
N ASN A 37 6.26 0.08 -45.61
CA ASN A 37 6.66 -1.32 -45.50
C ASN A 37 5.57 -2.12 -44.74
N MET A 38 4.81 -2.94 -45.47
CA MET A 38 3.70 -3.72 -44.90
C MET A 38 4.14 -4.77 -43.87
N ASP A 39 5.31 -5.38 -44.04
CA ASP A 39 5.85 -6.37 -43.08
C ASP A 39 6.27 -5.68 -41.77
N SER A 40 6.86 -4.49 -41.88
CA SER A 40 7.21 -3.65 -40.73
C SER A 40 5.96 -3.22 -39.95
N LEU A 41 4.92 -2.74 -40.65
CA LEU A 41 3.64 -2.36 -40.05
C LEU A 41 3.00 -3.56 -39.32
N ASN A 42 2.94 -4.73 -39.95
CA ASN A 42 2.44 -5.97 -39.34
C ASN A 42 3.18 -6.33 -38.05
N THR A 43 4.51 -6.20 -38.07
CA THR A 43 5.36 -6.50 -36.92
C THR A 43 5.12 -5.51 -35.77
N LEU A 44 5.01 -4.22 -36.08
CA LEU A 44 4.74 -3.17 -35.09
C LEU A 44 3.35 -3.32 -34.46
N ILE A 45 2.32 -3.60 -35.26
CA ILE A 45 0.96 -3.86 -34.77
C ILE A 45 0.96 -5.08 -33.85
N SER A 46 1.56 -6.18 -34.27
CA SER A 46 1.64 -7.41 -33.45
C SER A 46 2.36 -7.16 -32.12
N SER A 47 3.45 -6.38 -32.16
CA SER A 47 4.22 -6.00 -30.98
C SER A 47 3.42 -5.10 -30.04
N LEU A 48 2.68 -4.12 -30.58
CA LEU A 48 1.81 -3.25 -29.80
C LEU A 48 0.68 -4.04 -29.15
N THR A 49 -0.03 -4.89 -29.91
CA THR A 49 -1.08 -5.76 -29.40
C THR A 49 -0.55 -6.66 -28.27
N ARG A 50 0.63 -7.28 -28.45
CA ARG A 50 1.26 -8.08 -27.40
C ARG A 50 1.54 -7.24 -26.14
N GLN A 51 2.05 -6.02 -26.30
CA GLN A 51 2.35 -5.13 -25.16
C GLN A 51 1.06 -4.79 -24.39
N LEU A 52 0.00 -4.40 -25.09
CA LEU A 52 -1.29 -4.05 -24.48
C LEU A 52 -1.88 -5.25 -23.72
N ILE A 53 -1.85 -6.45 -24.31
CA ILE A 53 -2.31 -7.68 -23.65
C ILE A 53 -1.46 -7.98 -22.41
N THR A 54 -0.13 -7.89 -22.52
CA THR A 54 0.77 -8.20 -21.40
C THR A 54 0.50 -7.28 -20.21
N GLU A 55 0.27 -6.01 -20.47
CA GLU A 55 -0.05 -5.01 -19.45
C GLU A 55 -1.41 -5.26 -18.80
N GLN A 56 -2.41 -5.64 -19.60
CA GLN A 56 -3.71 -6.06 -19.05
C GLN A 56 -3.60 -7.31 -18.17
N LEU A 57 -2.76 -8.28 -18.53
CA LEU A 57 -2.56 -9.51 -17.76
C LEU A 57 -1.77 -9.29 -16.46
N ASN A 58 -0.87 -8.30 -16.46
CA ASN A 58 -0.04 -7.98 -15.30
C ASN A 58 -0.75 -7.07 -14.28
N GLN A 59 -1.82 -6.39 -14.69
CA GLN A 59 -2.61 -5.56 -13.79
C GLN A 59 -3.50 -6.44 -12.92
N THR A 60 -3.50 -6.15 -11.62
CA THR A 60 -4.40 -6.79 -10.64
C THR A 60 -5.87 -6.42 -10.87
N GLN A 61 -6.12 -5.32 -11.57
CA GLN A 61 -7.43 -4.86 -12.00
C GLN A 61 -7.53 -4.92 -13.53
N CYS A 62 -8.50 -5.68 -14.04
CA CYS A 62 -8.79 -5.75 -15.47
C CYS A 62 -9.54 -4.49 -15.93
N TYR A 63 -8.99 -3.75 -16.89
CA TYR A 63 -9.66 -2.57 -17.47
C TYR A 63 -10.36 -2.94 -18.80
N HIS A 64 -11.61 -2.49 -18.94
CA HIS A 64 -12.59 -2.81 -20.00
C HIS A 64 -12.29 -2.22 -21.39
N GLN A 65 -12.85 -2.88 -22.40
CA GLN A 65 -13.27 -2.42 -23.75
C GLN A 65 -12.30 -1.65 -24.64
N GLU A 66 -11.22 -1.05 -24.16
CA GLU A 66 -10.31 -0.27 -25.00
C GLU A 66 -8.87 -0.34 -24.43
N PRO A 67 -8.11 -1.45 -24.64
CA PRO A 67 -6.78 -1.66 -24.09
C PRO A 67 -5.83 -0.51 -24.38
N TRP A 68 -5.98 0.16 -25.53
CA TRP A 68 -5.21 1.35 -25.83
C TRP A 68 -5.52 2.50 -24.87
N LYS A 69 -6.80 2.87 -24.68
CA LYS A 69 -7.15 3.96 -23.74
C LYS A 69 -6.77 3.61 -22.32
N ASN A 70 -6.97 2.36 -21.91
CA ASN A 70 -6.54 1.88 -20.60
C ASN A 70 -5.03 1.98 -20.41
N TYR A 71 -4.28 1.66 -21.46
CA TYR A 71 -2.84 1.80 -21.46
C TYR A 71 -2.39 3.25 -21.37
N ILE A 72 -3.03 4.16 -22.11
CA ILE A 72 -2.73 5.59 -21.97
C ILE A 72 -3.05 6.07 -20.56
N LEU A 73 -4.19 5.66 -19.98
CA LEU A 73 -4.53 5.99 -18.59
C LEU A 73 -3.50 5.45 -17.61
N SER A 74 -3.08 4.19 -17.77
CA SER A 74 -2.08 3.60 -16.87
C SER A 74 -0.76 4.35 -16.97
N VAL A 75 -0.32 4.72 -18.18
CA VAL A 75 0.88 5.53 -18.39
C VAL A 75 0.76 6.90 -17.73
N LEU A 76 -0.34 7.62 -17.94
CA LEU A 76 -0.55 8.96 -17.36
C LEU A 76 -0.65 8.92 -15.83
N LEU A 77 -1.26 7.88 -15.26
CA LEU A 77 -1.48 7.75 -13.82
C LEU A 77 -0.33 7.06 -13.09
N THR A 78 0.64 6.49 -13.81
CA THR A 78 1.88 5.95 -13.21
C THR A 78 3.05 6.92 -13.35
N ASP A 79 2.94 7.92 -14.22
CA ASP A 79 3.93 8.97 -14.42
C ASP A 79 4.01 9.91 -13.20
N GLU A 80 5.13 9.87 -12.48
CA GLU A 80 5.42 10.77 -11.35
C GLU A 80 6.05 12.10 -11.82
N SER A 81 5.56 12.66 -12.93
CA SER A 81 5.98 13.96 -13.43
C SER A 81 5.65 15.08 -12.44
N PRO A 82 6.41 16.20 -12.45
CA PRO A 82 6.18 17.30 -11.50
C PRO A 82 4.74 17.84 -11.50
N ILE A 83 4.06 17.81 -12.67
CA ILE A 83 2.67 18.24 -12.74
C ILE A 83 1.72 17.26 -12.03
N ASN A 84 1.92 15.96 -12.20
CA ASN A 84 1.10 14.95 -11.56
C ASN A 84 1.30 14.94 -10.04
N LEU A 85 2.54 15.08 -9.56
CA LEU A 85 2.82 15.27 -8.13
C LEU A 85 2.16 16.55 -7.59
N THR A 86 2.13 17.61 -8.39
CA THR A 86 1.42 18.86 -8.02
C THR A 86 -0.09 18.62 -7.92
N MET A 87 -0.70 17.94 -8.89
CA MET A 87 -2.12 17.58 -8.90
C MET A 87 -2.49 16.66 -7.74
N GLU A 88 -1.59 15.75 -7.36
CA GLU A 88 -1.77 14.87 -6.21
C GLU A 88 -1.84 15.66 -4.91
N ALA A 89 -0.93 16.63 -4.74
CA ALA A 89 -0.86 17.49 -3.57
C ALA A 89 -2.03 18.48 -3.49
N LYS A 90 -2.42 19.09 -4.61
CA LYS A 90 -3.45 20.13 -4.66
C LYS A 90 -4.22 20.11 -5.98
N ARG A 91 -5.51 20.43 -5.91
CA ARG A 91 -6.31 20.65 -7.11
C ARG A 91 -5.81 21.88 -7.86
N LEU A 92 -5.45 21.70 -9.13
CA LEU A 92 -5.16 22.82 -10.03
C LEU A 92 -6.40 23.70 -10.23
N SER A 93 -6.16 25.00 -10.32
CA SER A 93 -7.17 26.00 -10.69
C SER A 93 -6.79 26.64 -12.03
N PRO A 94 -7.75 27.26 -12.76
CA PRO A 94 -7.46 27.98 -14.01
C PRO A 94 -6.42 29.11 -13.86
N ASN A 95 -6.19 29.61 -12.64
CA ASN A 95 -5.17 30.63 -12.35
C ASN A 95 -3.75 30.05 -12.24
N PHE A 96 -3.56 28.73 -12.42
CA PHE A 96 -2.24 28.12 -12.41
C PHE A 96 -1.37 28.72 -13.55
N PRO A 97 -0.12 29.14 -13.29
CA PRO A 97 0.67 29.90 -14.27
C PRO A 97 0.84 29.24 -15.64
N TYR A 98 0.88 27.90 -15.67
CA TYR A 98 1.07 27.13 -16.90
C TYR A 98 -0.20 26.42 -17.39
N TYR A 99 -1.38 26.88 -16.95
CA TYR A 99 -2.66 26.29 -17.34
C TYR A 99 -2.88 26.26 -18.87
N PRO A 100 -2.58 27.35 -19.63
CA PRO A 100 -2.73 27.32 -21.09
C PRO A 100 -1.83 26.29 -21.79
N GLU A 101 -0.60 26.10 -21.30
CA GLU A 101 0.32 25.09 -21.83
C GLU A 101 -0.16 23.67 -21.51
N LEU A 102 -0.73 23.44 -20.32
CA LEU A 102 -1.33 22.15 -19.97
C LEU A 102 -2.51 21.80 -20.89
N LEU A 103 -3.33 22.77 -21.27
CA LEU A 103 -4.43 22.54 -22.21
C LEU A 103 -3.92 22.10 -23.60
N LYS A 104 -2.75 22.59 -24.04
CA LYS A 104 -2.11 22.12 -25.28
C LYS A 104 -1.68 20.66 -25.17
N ASP A 105 -1.07 20.27 -24.05
CA ASP A 105 -0.73 18.87 -23.78
C ASP A 105 -1.99 17.99 -23.73
N MET A 106 -3.08 18.46 -23.12
CA MET A 106 -4.37 17.75 -23.08
C MET A 106 -4.98 17.58 -24.46
N ALA A 107 -4.84 18.54 -25.38
CA ALA A 107 -5.26 18.39 -26.77
C ALA A 107 -4.50 17.23 -27.46
N ILE A 108 -3.19 17.11 -27.22
CA ILE A 108 -2.38 16.00 -27.74
C ILE A 108 -2.79 14.68 -27.10
N ILE A 109 -2.95 14.65 -25.78
CA ILE A 109 -3.37 13.46 -25.02
C ILE A 109 -4.77 13.00 -25.46
N LYS A 110 -5.71 13.92 -25.71
CA LYS A 110 -7.03 13.60 -26.26
C LYS A 110 -6.91 12.93 -27.63
N ASN A 111 -6.08 13.48 -28.53
CA ASN A 111 -5.81 12.85 -29.82
C ASN A 111 -5.13 11.47 -29.71
N LEU A 112 -4.33 11.26 -28.66
CA LEU A 112 -3.73 9.98 -28.34
C LEU A 112 -4.80 8.98 -27.85
N PHE A 113 -5.70 9.40 -26.94
CA PHE A 113 -6.80 8.60 -26.43
C PHE A 113 -7.75 8.13 -27.52
N PHE A 114 -8.19 9.05 -28.38
CA PHE A 114 -9.17 8.80 -29.42
C PHE A 114 -8.50 8.62 -30.79
N TYR A 115 -7.31 8.03 -30.81
CA TYR A 115 -6.62 7.75 -32.06
C TYR A 115 -7.50 6.89 -32.97
N ASP A 116 -7.68 7.35 -34.21
CA ASP A 116 -8.50 6.66 -35.21
C ASP A 116 -7.74 5.47 -35.81
N TRP A 117 -8.12 4.27 -35.37
CA TRP A 117 -7.56 3.01 -35.85
C TRP A 117 -8.05 2.61 -37.25
N SER A 118 -9.02 3.33 -37.85
CA SER A 118 -9.53 3.03 -39.20
C SER A 118 -8.44 3.09 -40.28
N ALA A 119 -7.38 3.89 -40.07
CA ALA A 119 -6.20 3.92 -40.92
C ALA A 119 -5.47 2.56 -41.03
N LEU A 120 -5.78 1.62 -40.14
CA LEU A 120 -5.21 0.28 -40.05
C LEU A 120 -6.22 -0.83 -40.39
N SER A 121 -7.42 -0.48 -40.89
CA SER A 121 -8.51 -1.42 -41.21
C SER A 121 -8.17 -2.46 -42.29
N TYR A 122 -7.03 -2.31 -42.99
CA TYR A 122 -6.50 -3.29 -43.94
C TYR A 122 -5.89 -4.54 -43.26
N PHE A 123 -5.58 -4.48 -41.96
CA PHE A 123 -5.10 -5.61 -41.18
C PHE A 123 -6.28 -6.30 -40.49
N GLU A 124 -6.33 -7.64 -40.55
CA GLU A 124 -7.49 -8.48 -40.14
C GLU A 124 -8.24 -7.96 -38.90
N ALA A 125 -9.57 -7.77 -39.07
CA ALA A 125 -10.50 -7.28 -38.05
C ALA A 125 -10.44 -8.08 -36.73
N SER A 126 -10.02 -9.35 -36.76
CA SER A 126 -9.87 -10.24 -35.60
C SER A 126 -8.78 -9.80 -34.61
N ARG A 127 -7.78 -9.02 -35.05
CA ARG A 127 -6.73 -8.46 -34.16
C ARG A 127 -7.16 -7.17 -33.47
N LEU A 128 -8.05 -6.41 -34.10
CA LEU A 128 -8.71 -5.23 -33.52
C LEU A 128 -9.77 -5.65 -32.49
N GLU A 129 -10.39 -6.83 -32.61
CA GLU A 129 -11.34 -7.35 -31.61
C GLU A 129 -10.72 -7.60 -30.22
N VAL A 130 -9.41 -7.89 -30.13
CA VAL A 130 -8.73 -7.98 -28.81
C VAL A 130 -8.68 -6.60 -28.15
N MET A 131 -8.74 -5.53 -28.96
CA MET A 131 -8.86 -4.16 -28.48
C MET A 131 -10.27 -3.82 -27.95
N ASP A 132 -11.26 -4.71 -28.03
CA ASP A 132 -12.65 -4.40 -27.67
C ASP A 132 -13.35 -5.47 -26.77
N ARG A 133 -12.67 -6.54 -26.33
CA ARG A 133 -13.32 -7.64 -25.58
C ARG A 133 -13.53 -7.36 -24.07
N ASN A 134 -14.73 -7.74 -23.59
CA ASN A 134 -15.30 -7.48 -22.27
C ASN A 134 -15.00 -8.56 -21.22
N CYS A 135 -14.40 -8.20 -20.08
CA CYS A 135 -14.02 -9.17 -19.03
C CYS A 135 -14.23 -8.71 -17.56
N LEU A 136 -15.27 -7.94 -17.21
CA LEU A 136 -15.82 -7.70 -15.83
C LEU A 136 -15.46 -6.40 -15.07
N LYS A 137 -16.43 -5.97 -14.24
CA LYS A 137 -16.83 -4.66 -13.62
C LYS A 137 -15.83 -3.48 -13.44
N PRO A 138 -16.31 -2.22 -13.59
CA PRO A 138 -15.50 -1.01 -13.53
C PRO A 138 -15.16 -0.56 -12.10
N SER A 139 -13.96 -0.01 -11.97
CA SER A 139 -13.60 0.99 -10.97
C SER A 139 -13.28 2.27 -11.75
N ILE A 140 -13.74 3.42 -11.23
CA ILE A 140 -13.51 4.80 -11.66
C ILE A 140 -14.60 5.40 -12.60
N ASP A 141 -15.24 6.46 -12.10
CA ASP A 141 -16.11 7.41 -12.82
C ASP A 141 -15.45 8.09 -14.06
N PHE A 142 -14.13 7.95 -14.22
CA PHE A 142 -13.31 8.62 -15.24
C PHE A 142 -13.66 8.12 -16.64
N GLN A 143 -13.74 6.80 -16.84
CA GLN A 143 -14.00 6.23 -18.17
C GLN A 143 -15.41 6.56 -18.66
N ASN A 144 -16.39 6.59 -17.76
CA ASN A 144 -17.78 6.94 -18.10
C ASN A 144 -17.93 8.39 -18.60
N LYS A 145 -17.01 9.28 -18.23
CA LYS A 145 -17.01 10.70 -18.62
C LYS A 145 -16.09 10.98 -19.81
N LEU A 146 -15.18 10.06 -20.14
CA LEU A 146 -14.20 10.23 -21.21
C LEU A 146 -14.84 9.96 -22.59
N THR A 147 -15.39 11.02 -23.20
CA THR A 147 -15.98 10.97 -24.56
C THR A 147 -15.10 11.70 -25.57
N ASN A 148 -15.22 11.38 -26.86
CA ASN A 148 -14.36 11.99 -27.89
C ASN A 148 -14.54 13.52 -27.98
N ASP A 149 -15.74 14.00 -27.68
CA ASP A 149 -16.10 15.42 -27.71
C ASP A 149 -15.73 16.16 -26.41
N ILE A 150 -15.11 15.49 -25.42
CA ILE A 150 -14.73 16.12 -24.15
C ILE A 150 -13.83 17.34 -24.39
N PRO A 151 -14.17 18.53 -23.88
CA PRO A 151 -13.28 19.69 -23.93
C PRO A 151 -11.95 19.40 -23.22
N GLU A 152 -10.85 19.99 -23.70
CA GLU A 152 -9.51 19.78 -23.13
C GLU A 152 -9.44 20.22 -21.67
N GLU A 153 -10.20 21.26 -21.32
CA GLU A 153 -10.33 21.74 -19.93
C GLU A 153 -11.05 20.72 -19.04
N GLU A 154 -12.13 20.10 -19.52
CA GLU A 154 -12.85 19.08 -18.77
C GLU A 154 -12.01 17.82 -18.60
N LEU A 155 -11.23 17.43 -19.63
CA LEU A 155 -10.26 16.34 -19.53
C LEU A 155 -9.19 16.63 -18.46
N LEU A 156 -8.63 17.84 -18.44
CA LEU A 156 -7.67 18.26 -17.42
C LEU A 156 -8.27 18.19 -16.02
N GLN A 157 -9.49 18.72 -15.85
CA GLN A 157 -10.19 18.72 -14.57
C GLN A 157 -10.49 17.30 -14.09
N LEU A 158 -10.89 16.41 -15.00
CA LEU A 158 -11.15 15.01 -14.71
C LEU A 158 -9.86 14.29 -14.27
N LEU A 159 -8.75 14.50 -14.99
CA LEU A 159 -7.43 13.91 -14.65
C LEU A 159 -6.93 14.43 -13.30
N ASN A 160 -6.97 15.74 -13.08
CA ASN A 160 -6.62 16.39 -11.83
C ASN A 160 -7.47 15.87 -10.67
N ALA A 161 -8.79 15.71 -10.85
CA ALA A 161 -9.66 15.16 -9.81
C ALA A 161 -9.32 13.71 -9.46
N THR A 162 -9.03 12.87 -10.47
CA THR A 162 -8.63 11.48 -10.25
C THR A 162 -7.28 11.36 -9.56
N ILE A 163 -6.27 12.09 -10.02
CA ILE A 163 -4.94 12.11 -9.40
C ILE A 163 -5.03 12.65 -7.96
N PHE A 164 -5.78 13.73 -7.74
CA PHE A 164 -5.99 14.25 -6.40
C PHE A 164 -6.70 13.24 -5.50
N GLN A 165 -7.70 12.52 -5.98
CA GLN A 165 -8.45 11.59 -5.14
C GLN A 165 -7.66 10.31 -4.81
N HIS A 166 -6.98 9.74 -5.81
CA HIS A 166 -6.41 8.40 -5.71
C HIS A 166 -4.89 8.40 -5.56
N GLY A 167 -4.20 9.45 -6.00
CA GLY A 167 -2.76 9.49 -6.10
C GLY A 167 -2.24 9.18 -7.50
N VAL A 168 -0.91 9.21 -7.63
CA VAL A 168 -0.16 8.84 -8.83
C VAL A 168 0.97 7.87 -8.48
N GLY A 169 1.35 7.03 -9.44
CA GLY A 169 2.46 6.11 -9.29
C GLY A 169 2.16 4.99 -8.29
N VAL A 170 3.15 4.62 -7.49
CA VAL A 170 3.07 3.42 -6.64
C VAL A 170 2.01 3.50 -5.54
N PHE A 171 1.64 4.69 -5.07
CA PHE A 171 0.67 4.90 -3.98
C PHE A 171 -0.79 4.98 -4.43
N ARG A 172 -1.05 4.90 -5.74
CA ARG A 172 -2.40 5.09 -6.30
C ARG A 172 -3.38 4.04 -5.79
N ASP A 173 -3.05 2.77 -6.03
CA ASP A 173 -4.00 1.66 -5.87
C ASP A 173 -3.87 0.99 -4.51
N GLU A 174 -2.64 0.85 -4.02
CA GLU A 174 -2.35 0.09 -2.82
C GLU A 174 -2.15 1.00 -1.61
N ARG A 175 -2.54 0.49 -0.44
CA ARG A 175 -2.40 1.19 0.85
C ARG A 175 -1.34 0.56 1.75
N THR A 176 -0.77 -0.55 1.30
CA THR A 176 0.19 -1.33 2.08
C THR A 176 1.41 -1.66 1.22
N PHE A 177 2.59 -1.42 1.77
CA PHE A 177 3.86 -1.65 1.10
C PHE A 177 4.84 -2.37 2.01
N SER A 178 5.75 -3.11 1.39
CA SER A 178 6.99 -3.58 2.01
C SER A 178 8.18 -2.94 1.32
N ILE A 179 9.33 -2.92 1.98
CA ILE A 179 10.57 -2.42 1.40
C ILE A 179 11.36 -3.58 0.78
N LYS A 180 11.97 -3.38 -0.39
CA LYS A 180 12.96 -4.28 -0.99
C LYS A 180 14.38 -3.90 -0.52
N ASN A 181 15.34 -4.80 -0.72
CA ASN A 181 16.73 -4.57 -0.30
C ASN A 181 17.40 -3.37 -0.99
N ASP A 182 16.90 -2.96 -2.16
CA ASP A 182 17.35 -1.77 -2.90
C ASP A 182 16.68 -0.47 -2.43
N GLY A 183 15.86 -0.52 -1.37
CA GLY A 183 15.09 0.62 -0.86
C GLY A 183 13.85 0.96 -1.67
N SER A 184 13.52 0.21 -2.74
CA SER A 184 12.27 0.41 -3.48
C SER A 184 11.05 -0.14 -2.72
N LEU A 185 9.91 0.52 -2.90
CA LEU A 185 8.65 0.06 -2.33
C LEU A 185 8.06 -1.06 -3.18
N LYS A 186 7.60 -2.12 -2.51
CA LYS A 186 6.85 -3.22 -3.11
C LYS A 186 5.42 -3.20 -2.56
N PRO A 187 4.40 -2.99 -3.41
CA PRO A 187 3.01 -3.09 -2.98
C PRO A 187 2.69 -4.48 -2.44
N ILE A 188 1.87 -4.53 -1.38
CA ILE A 188 1.24 -5.75 -0.88
C ILE A 188 -0.20 -5.72 -1.38
N VAL A 189 -0.46 -6.48 -2.45
CA VAL A 189 -1.78 -6.59 -3.09
C VAL A 189 -2.69 -7.44 -2.23
N GLU A 190 -3.93 -6.97 -2.02
CA GLU A 190 -5.00 -7.67 -1.28
C GLU A 190 -4.54 -8.26 0.06
N PRO A 191 -4.00 -7.45 0.99
CA PRO A 191 -3.55 -7.96 2.27
C PRO A 191 -4.73 -8.47 3.10
N GLU A 192 -4.63 -9.71 3.61
CA GLU A 192 -5.63 -10.30 4.50
C GLU A 192 -5.52 -9.72 5.93
N TYR A 193 -5.97 -8.48 6.10
CA TYR A 193 -6.01 -7.81 7.40
C TYR A 193 -7.36 -8.01 8.10
N LYS A 194 -7.29 -8.35 9.40
CA LYS A 194 -8.49 -8.40 10.26
C LYS A 194 -9.06 -7.00 10.45
N ARG A 195 -10.36 -6.89 10.68
CA ARG A 195 -10.96 -5.61 11.09
C ARG A 195 -10.66 -5.35 12.56
N LEU A 196 -10.61 -4.07 12.95
CA LEU A 196 -10.33 -3.69 14.34
C LEU A 196 -11.40 -4.23 15.32
N GLU A 197 -12.64 -4.35 14.83
CA GLU A 197 -13.78 -4.91 15.56
C GLU A 197 -13.64 -6.41 15.79
N ASP A 198 -12.88 -7.11 14.94
CA ASP A 198 -12.68 -8.56 14.99
C ASP A 198 -11.68 -8.94 16.08
N ILE A 199 -10.68 -8.08 16.31
CA ILE A 199 -9.72 -8.23 17.41
C ILE A 199 -10.49 -8.13 18.73
N VAL A 200 -10.43 -9.13 19.61
CA VAL A 200 -11.18 -9.09 20.88
C VAL A 200 -10.31 -8.53 22.01
N GLY A 201 -10.90 -7.69 22.85
CA GLY A 201 -10.22 -7.08 24.01
C GLY A 201 -9.39 -5.86 23.66
N ASN A 202 -8.64 -5.34 24.64
CA ASN A 202 -7.78 -4.15 24.49
C ASN A 202 -8.52 -2.88 24.03
N GLU A 203 -9.80 -2.73 24.39
CA GLU A 203 -10.66 -1.63 23.92
C GLU A 203 -10.10 -0.23 24.20
N SER A 204 -9.48 0.00 25.35
CA SER A 204 -8.82 1.29 25.64
C SER A 204 -7.67 1.57 24.67
N LYS A 205 -6.79 0.59 24.46
CA LYS A 205 -5.64 0.68 23.58
C LYS A 205 -6.04 0.88 22.12
N LYS A 206 -7.10 0.20 21.67
CA LYS A 206 -7.68 0.43 20.35
C LYS A 206 -8.15 1.87 20.19
N LYS A 207 -8.93 2.38 21.17
CA LYS A 207 -9.42 3.76 21.13
C LYS A 207 -8.29 4.78 21.08
N GLU A 208 -7.24 4.57 21.86
CA GLU A 208 -6.05 5.43 21.85
C GLU A 208 -5.31 5.38 20.50
N LEU A 209 -5.08 4.18 19.96
CA LEU A 209 -4.43 3.99 18.66
C LEU A 209 -5.25 4.62 17.52
N ILE A 210 -6.57 4.41 17.51
CA ILE A 210 -7.49 5.00 16.54
C ILE A 210 -7.48 6.52 16.67
N LYS A 211 -7.56 7.06 17.89
CA LYS A 211 -7.53 8.51 18.13
C LYS A 211 -6.24 9.15 17.63
N ASN A 212 -5.09 8.54 17.92
CA ASN A 212 -3.78 9.02 17.46
C ASN A 212 -3.70 8.99 15.93
N THR A 213 -4.10 7.88 15.32
CA THR A 213 -4.05 7.71 13.86
C THR A 213 -5.03 8.63 13.15
N ALA A 214 -6.23 8.86 13.71
CA ALA A 214 -7.20 9.81 13.17
C ALA A 214 -6.69 11.26 13.25
N ALA A 215 -6.00 11.62 14.34
CA ALA A 215 -5.34 12.92 14.46
C ALA A 215 -4.26 13.10 13.38
N PHE A 216 -3.42 12.08 13.19
CA PHE A 216 -2.39 12.06 12.14
C PHE A 216 -2.98 12.24 10.74
N ILE A 217 -4.03 11.47 10.41
CA ILE A 217 -4.73 11.57 9.13
C ILE A 217 -5.28 12.98 8.90
N ALA A 218 -5.81 13.61 9.96
CA ALA A 218 -6.34 14.97 9.92
C ALA A 218 -5.25 16.07 9.92
N GLY A 219 -3.97 15.72 9.88
CA GLY A 219 -2.86 16.69 9.95
C GLY A 219 -2.75 17.40 11.29
N LYS A 220 -3.23 16.78 12.37
CA LYS A 220 -3.08 17.25 13.75
C LYS A 220 -1.87 16.57 14.40
N PRO A 221 -1.32 17.14 15.48
CA PRO A 221 -0.26 16.49 16.24
C PRO A 221 -0.62 15.06 16.63
N ALA A 222 0.28 14.14 16.33
CA ALA A 222 0.15 12.72 16.60
C ALA A 222 1.51 12.16 17.00
N LEU A 223 1.48 11.03 17.70
CA LEU A 223 2.64 10.48 18.39
C LEU A 223 3.13 9.22 17.69
N ASN A 224 4.44 9.02 17.68
CA ASN A 224 5.02 7.70 17.40
C ASN A 224 4.51 6.70 18.43
N VAL A 225 4.20 5.48 17.98
CA VAL A 225 3.53 4.48 18.81
C VAL A 225 4.40 3.27 19.05
N LEU A 226 4.53 2.87 20.30
CA LEU A 226 5.12 1.60 20.69
C LEU A 226 4.06 0.68 21.29
N LEU A 227 3.84 -0.47 20.66
CA LEU A 227 3.00 -1.54 21.19
C LEU A 227 3.91 -2.60 21.82
N GLN A 228 3.97 -2.66 23.14
CA GLN A 228 4.83 -3.61 23.84
C GLN A 228 4.05 -4.60 24.69
N GLY A 229 4.60 -5.81 24.88
CA GLY A 229 4.03 -6.81 25.77
C GLY A 229 3.94 -8.20 25.14
N ASP A 230 3.03 -9.04 25.62
CA ASP A 230 3.08 -10.48 25.36
C ASP A 230 2.93 -10.87 23.88
N MET A 231 3.64 -11.93 23.49
CA MET A 231 3.55 -12.51 22.15
C MET A 231 2.14 -13.08 21.90
N GLY A 232 1.59 -12.83 20.71
CA GLY A 232 0.29 -13.37 20.30
C GLY A 232 -0.93 -12.61 20.83
N THR A 233 -0.73 -11.45 21.47
CA THR A 233 -1.81 -10.55 21.95
C THR A 233 -2.43 -9.67 20.85
N GLY A 234 -1.93 -9.75 19.61
CA GLY A 234 -2.48 -9.04 18.47
C GLY A 234 -1.92 -7.64 18.22
N LYS A 235 -0.72 -7.32 18.74
CA LYS A 235 -0.04 -6.02 18.53
C LYS A 235 0.09 -5.65 17.05
N SER A 236 0.74 -6.51 16.26
CA SER A 236 0.95 -6.30 14.83
C SER A 236 -0.37 -6.33 14.05
N THR A 237 -1.27 -7.24 14.44
CA THR A 237 -2.62 -7.34 13.88
C THR A 237 -3.39 -6.02 14.08
N MET A 238 -3.24 -5.37 15.22
CA MET A 238 -3.93 -4.11 15.53
C MET A 238 -3.43 -2.95 14.69
N VAL A 239 -2.12 -2.85 14.43
CA VAL A 239 -1.57 -1.84 13.53
C VAL A 239 -2.02 -2.08 12.09
N LYS A 240 -1.92 -3.32 11.60
CA LYS A 240 -2.36 -3.69 10.25
C LYS A 240 -3.86 -3.45 10.02
N ALA A 241 -4.68 -3.64 11.05
CA ALA A 241 -6.11 -3.39 11.02
C ALA A 241 -6.49 -1.90 10.88
N LEU A 242 -5.55 -0.95 11.05
CA LEU A 242 -5.79 0.47 10.78
C LEU A 242 -6.03 0.74 9.29
N VAL A 243 -5.41 -0.03 8.39
CA VAL A 243 -5.56 0.15 6.94
C VAL A 243 -7.01 -0.05 6.48
N PRO A 244 -7.68 -1.19 6.74
CA PRO A 244 -9.09 -1.35 6.37
C PRO A 244 -10.03 -0.44 7.17
N TYR A 245 -9.67 -0.06 8.40
CA TYR A 245 -10.47 0.87 9.23
C TYR A 245 -10.48 2.29 8.65
N PHE A 246 -9.35 2.76 8.11
CA PHE A 246 -9.20 4.05 7.46
C PHE A 246 -9.10 3.96 5.94
N LYS A 247 -9.79 2.98 5.32
CA LYS A 247 -9.72 2.69 3.88
C LYS A 247 -10.01 3.89 2.97
N ASP A 248 -10.86 4.81 3.41
CA ASP A 248 -11.30 5.98 2.65
C ASP A 248 -10.40 7.22 2.91
N SER A 249 -9.28 7.03 3.62
CA SER A 249 -8.29 8.06 3.91
C SER A 249 -7.03 7.90 3.04
N ARG A 250 -6.10 8.86 3.17
CA ARG A 250 -4.76 8.79 2.57
C ARG A 250 -3.72 8.12 3.47
N LEU A 251 -4.15 7.22 4.36
CA LEU A 251 -3.24 6.44 5.20
C LEU A 251 -2.53 5.36 4.38
N ILE A 252 -1.19 5.31 4.47
CA ILE A 252 -0.35 4.29 3.86
C ILE A 252 0.44 3.59 4.97
N LEU A 253 0.42 2.27 4.98
CA LEU A 253 1.23 1.44 5.87
C LEU A 253 2.44 0.89 5.11
N ILE A 254 3.64 1.13 5.62
CA ILE A 254 4.89 0.61 5.05
C ILE A 254 5.54 -0.31 6.07
N GLU A 255 5.57 -1.61 5.80
CA GLU A 255 6.26 -2.60 6.62
C GLU A 255 7.77 -2.50 6.39
N VAL A 256 8.50 -2.27 7.49
CA VAL A 256 9.96 -2.16 7.51
C VAL A 256 10.54 -3.30 8.34
N LYS A 257 11.44 -4.08 7.74
CA LYS A 257 12.14 -5.16 8.44
C LYS A 257 13.36 -4.63 9.18
N LYS A 258 13.83 -5.39 10.18
CA LYS A 258 15.02 -5.04 10.98
C LYS A 258 16.27 -4.75 10.14
N ASN A 259 16.51 -5.53 9.09
CA ASN A 259 17.66 -5.37 8.19
C ASN A 259 17.48 -4.25 7.15
N GLN A 260 16.43 -3.43 7.26
CA GLN A 260 16.09 -2.36 6.32
C GLN A 260 16.04 -1.00 7.01
N LEU A 261 16.54 -0.90 8.23
CA LEU A 261 16.59 0.35 8.98
C LEU A 261 17.44 1.41 8.25
N ASP A 262 18.52 1.00 7.59
CA ASP A 262 19.46 1.92 6.92
C ASP A 262 18.82 2.70 5.76
N VAL A 263 17.73 2.19 5.17
CA VAL A 263 17.05 2.84 4.05
C VAL A 263 15.94 3.78 4.48
N ILE A 264 15.62 3.85 5.78
CA ILE A 264 14.55 4.71 6.30
C ILE A 264 14.79 6.19 5.98
N PRO A 265 15.99 6.78 6.16
CA PRO A 265 16.21 8.20 5.84
C PRO A 265 15.88 8.54 4.38
N ALA A 266 16.48 7.82 3.42
CA ALA A 266 16.20 8.01 2.00
C ALA A 266 14.74 7.66 1.60
N LEU A 267 14.05 6.84 2.40
CA LEU A 267 12.62 6.64 2.24
C LEU A 267 11.85 7.89 2.69
N ILE A 268 12.13 8.42 3.88
CA ILE A 268 11.47 9.61 4.43
C ILE A 268 11.53 10.78 3.44
N ASP A 269 12.69 11.06 2.83
CA ASP A 269 12.86 12.13 1.84
C ASP A 269 11.89 11.99 0.64
N ARG A 270 11.66 10.75 0.20
CA ARG A 270 10.71 10.44 -0.89
C ARG A 270 9.25 10.55 -0.46
N LEU A 271 8.97 10.31 0.81
CA LEU A 271 7.62 10.37 1.38
C LEU A 271 7.21 11.79 1.72
N GLU A 272 8.14 12.66 2.13
CA GLU A 272 7.88 14.05 2.56
C GLU A 272 7.09 14.84 1.52
N ILE A 273 7.46 14.72 0.24
CA ILE A 273 6.83 15.46 -0.86
C ILE A 273 5.43 14.94 -1.23
N ARG A 274 4.97 13.85 -0.61
CA ARG A 274 3.71 13.18 -0.93
C ARG A 274 2.61 13.60 0.06
N PRO A 275 1.36 13.80 -0.39
CA PRO A 275 0.29 14.29 0.47
C PRO A 275 -0.47 13.16 1.20
N PHE A 276 0.15 11.98 1.29
CA PHE A 276 -0.33 10.85 2.06
C PHE A 276 0.19 10.90 3.49
N ARG A 277 -0.35 10.03 4.35
CA ARG A 277 0.04 9.91 5.75
C ARG A 277 0.64 8.53 5.94
N PHE A 278 1.94 8.47 6.17
CA PHE A 278 2.70 7.22 6.17
C PHE A 278 2.94 6.74 7.60
N ILE A 279 2.55 5.50 7.87
CA ILE A 279 3.00 4.77 9.05
C ILE A 279 4.11 3.83 8.61
N LEU A 280 5.34 4.10 9.07
CA LEU A 280 6.43 3.14 9.00
C LEU A 280 6.24 2.15 10.14
N PHE A 281 5.93 0.91 9.79
CA PHE A 281 5.63 -0.15 10.75
C PHE A 281 6.78 -1.12 10.89
N LEU A 282 7.33 -1.18 12.10
CA LEU A 282 8.39 -2.11 12.48
C LEU A 282 7.82 -3.21 13.37
N ASP A 283 7.84 -4.43 12.85
CA ASP A 283 7.33 -5.57 13.59
C ASP A 283 8.44 -6.25 14.42
N ASP A 284 8.08 -6.61 15.65
CA ASP A 284 8.88 -7.39 16.60
C ASP A 284 10.30 -6.88 16.82
N ILE A 285 10.44 -5.58 17.09
CA ILE A 285 11.73 -5.00 17.43
C ILE A 285 12.18 -5.41 18.83
N SER A 286 13.43 -5.88 18.89
CA SER A 286 14.20 -6.10 20.11
C SER A 286 15.11 -4.89 20.30
N PHE A 287 15.26 -4.46 21.54
CA PHE A 287 16.12 -3.34 21.91
C PHE A 287 17.24 -3.83 22.84
N GLU A 288 18.00 -4.82 22.39
CA GLU A 288 19.19 -5.28 23.10
C GLU A 288 20.39 -4.38 22.76
N GLU A 289 21.23 -4.05 23.75
CA GLU A 289 22.32 -3.05 23.60
C GLU A 289 23.40 -3.43 22.59
N ASN A 290 23.53 -4.72 22.27
CA ASN A 290 24.53 -5.23 21.33
C ASN A 290 24.00 -5.32 19.89
N GLU A 291 22.74 -4.96 19.66
CA GLU A 291 22.14 -4.95 18.32
C GLU A 291 22.49 -3.61 17.64
N VAL A 292 23.21 -3.69 16.51
CA VAL A 292 23.56 -2.56 15.63
C VAL A 292 22.30 -1.76 15.25
N GLU A 293 21.18 -2.48 15.18
CA GLU A 293 19.83 -2.03 14.88
C GLU A 293 19.33 -0.96 15.86
N TYR A 294 19.67 -1.07 17.15
CA TYR A 294 19.25 -0.11 18.17
C TYR A 294 19.85 1.28 17.91
N LYS A 295 21.15 1.35 17.60
CA LYS A 295 21.86 2.61 17.34
C LYS A 295 21.33 3.29 16.09
N LEU A 296 21.09 2.50 15.06
CA LEU A 296 20.57 2.98 13.79
C LEU A 296 19.14 3.53 13.95
N PHE A 297 18.28 2.80 14.67
CA PHE A 297 16.92 3.24 14.96
C PHE A 297 16.89 4.50 15.84
N LYS A 298 17.78 4.58 16.84
CA LYS A 298 17.98 5.77 17.66
C LYS A 298 18.40 6.96 16.80
N ASN A 299 19.37 6.80 15.90
CA ASN A 299 19.79 7.88 14.99
C ASN A 299 18.64 8.40 14.12
N ILE A 300 17.79 7.50 13.61
CA ILE A 300 16.60 7.87 12.84
C ILE A 300 15.62 8.67 13.69
N MET A 301 15.41 8.25 14.95
CA MET A 301 14.50 8.93 15.89
C MET A 301 15.07 10.22 16.46
N GLU A 302 16.39 10.32 16.57
CA GLU A 302 17.11 11.50 17.06
C GLU A 302 17.25 12.57 15.97
N GLY A 303 17.09 12.18 14.71
CA GLY A 303 17.17 13.05 13.55
C GLY A 303 18.62 13.33 13.18
N SER A 304 19.00 13.04 11.93
CA SER A 304 20.22 13.57 11.36
C SER A 304 19.98 15.03 10.98
N LEU A 305 20.13 16.00 11.89
CA LEU A 305 19.93 17.45 11.66
C LEU A 305 18.53 17.90 11.14
N GLU A 306 17.72 17.00 10.58
CA GLU A 306 16.41 17.23 9.99
C GLU A 306 15.33 16.52 10.82
N GLU A 307 14.23 17.23 11.11
CA GLU A 307 13.08 16.71 11.85
C GLU A 307 12.29 15.72 10.97
N THR A 308 11.73 14.66 11.56
CA THR A 308 10.84 13.75 10.83
C THR A 308 9.64 14.51 10.28
N PRO A 309 9.30 14.38 8.98
CA PRO A 309 8.18 15.09 8.37
C PRO A 309 6.84 14.86 9.06
N ASP A 310 5.98 15.88 9.07
CA ASP A 310 4.63 15.84 9.65
C ASP A 310 3.71 14.77 9.04
N ASN A 311 4.08 14.22 7.88
CA ASN A 311 3.33 13.20 7.17
C ASN A 311 3.88 11.77 7.37
N VAL A 312 4.84 11.58 8.27
CA VAL A 312 5.41 10.26 8.62
C VAL A 312 5.29 10.01 10.13
N LEU A 313 4.82 8.83 10.52
CA LEU A 313 4.85 8.32 11.89
C LEU A 313 5.49 6.94 11.96
N LEU A 314 6.09 6.66 13.10
CA LEU A 314 6.75 5.39 13.40
C LEU A 314 5.93 4.57 14.38
N TYR A 315 5.50 3.39 13.94
CA TYR A 315 4.77 2.44 14.77
C TYR A 315 5.62 1.19 14.93
N ALA A 316 5.82 0.74 16.15
CA ALA A 316 6.65 -0.42 16.44
C ALA A 316 5.95 -1.40 17.38
N THR A 317 6.21 -2.70 17.20
CA THR A 317 5.85 -3.71 18.20
C THR A 317 7.07 -4.30 18.89
N SER A 318 6.98 -4.57 20.19
CA SER A 318 8.00 -5.31 20.92
C SER A 318 7.39 -6.41 21.79
N ASN A 319 8.00 -7.59 21.76
CA ASN A 319 7.59 -8.72 22.59
C ASN A 319 8.12 -8.65 24.04
N LYS A 320 8.99 -7.68 24.36
CA LYS A 320 9.49 -7.48 25.72
C LYS A 320 8.53 -6.59 26.51
N ARG A 321 8.04 -7.09 27.66
CA ARG A 321 7.10 -6.38 28.55
C ARG A 321 7.65 -5.06 29.10
N HIS A 322 8.97 -4.94 29.13
CA HIS A 322 9.69 -3.73 29.46
C HIS A 322 10.91 -3.60 28.54
N LEU A 323 10.98 -2.50 27.80
CA LEU A 323 12.20 -2.01 27.16
C LEU A 323 13.39 -1.96 28.16
N VAL A 324 13.07 -1.67 29.42
CA VAL A 324 13.98 -1.64 30.56
C VAL A 324 13.58 -2.77 31.52
N THR A 325 14.17 -3.95 31.37
CA THR A 325 14.09 -4.95 32.45
C THR A 325 14.90 -4.42 33.64
N GLU A 326 14.22 -3.93 34.67
CA GLU A 326 14.75 -3.92 36.04
C GLU A 326 14.83 -5.38 36.52
N THR A 327 15.81 -6.14 36.04
CA THR A 327 16.13 -7.42 36.68
C THR A 327 16.86 -7.11 37.98
N PHE A 328 16.11 -7.16 39.08
CA PHE A 328 16.60 -7.05 40.47
C PHE A 328 17.66 -8.12 40.84
N GLU A 329 17.93 -9.09 39.95
CA GLU A 329 18.88 -10.19 40.15
C GLU A 329 20.30 -9.93 39.59
N GLU A 330 20.55 -8.82 38.88
CA GLU A 330 21.87 -8.56 38.27
C GLU A 330 22.61 -7.38 38.91
N ARG A 331 22.93 -7.49 40.20
CA ARG A 331 23.45 -6.38 41.03
C ARG A 331 24.96 -6.09 40.94
N ASP A 332 25.76 -6.82 40.16
CA ASP A 332 27.22 -6.82 40.38
C ASP A 332 28.13 -6.05 39.38
N LYS A 333 27.61 -5.26 38.42
CA LYS A 333 28.48 -4.42 37.54
C LYS A 333 27.89 -3.03 37.29
N ALA A 334 28.34 -2.04 38.06
CA ALA A 334 27.64 -0.76 38.29
C ALA A 334 28.04 0.44 37.40
N VAL A 335 29.07 0.36 36.56
CA VAL A 335 29.56 1.57 35.84
C VAL A 335 28.96 1.72 34.43
N HIS A 336 28.78 0.63 33.68
CA HIS A 336 28.21 0.68 32.32
C HIS A 336 26.67 0.55 32.27
N LYS A 337 25.98 0.27 33.39
CA LYS A 337 24.52 0.04 33.41
C LYS A 337 23.68 1.32 33.42
N LYS A 338 24.19 2.44 33.95
CA LYS A 338 23.45 3.70 33.97
C LYS A 338 23.30 4.27 32.55
N ASP A 339 24.40 4.37 31.82
CA ASP A 339 24.41 4.83 30.43
C ASP A 339 23.47 3.98 29.55
N VAL A 340 23.53 2.67 29.72
CA VAL A 340 22.66 1.69 29.06
C VAL A 340 21.17 1.88 29.36
N MET A 341 20.85 2.12 30.63
CA MET A 341 19.47 2.32 31.07
C MET A 341 18.93 3.68 30.59
N GLU A 342 19.77 4.72 30.64
CA GLU A 342 19.49 6.05 30.13
C GLU A 342 19.30 6.05 28.60
N GLU A 343 20.07 5.26 27.86
CA GLU A 343 19.86 5.09 26.43
C GLU A 343 18.49 4.46 26.12
N LYS A 344 18.16 3.33 26.76
CA LYS A 344 16.85 2.67 26.57
C LYS A 344 15.67 3.57 26.93
N LEU A 345 15.81 4.38 28.00
CA LEU A 345 14.83 5.40 28.37
C LEU A 345 14.76 6.52 27.32
N SER A 346 15.90 6.98 26.79
CA SER A 346 15.94 7.97 25.71
C SER A 346 15.15 7.49 24.49
N LEU A 347 15.35 6.24 24.05
CA LEU A 347 14.62 5.73 22.90
C LEU A 347 13.13 5.52 23.18
N SER A 348 12.79 4.97 24.35
CA SER A 348 11.38 4.84 24.76
C SER A 348 10.68 6.18 24.85
N SER A 349 11.38 7.25 25.23
CA SER A 349 10.83 8.61 25.34
C SER A 349 10.44 9.22 24.00
N ARG A 350 10.98 8.70 22.88
CA ARG A 350 10.64 9.15 21.52
C ARG A 350 9.33 8.56 21.00
N PHE A 351 8.79 7.55 21.68
CA PHE A 351 7.42 7.07 21.46
C PHE A 351 6.48 7.79 22.41
N GLY A 352 5.79 8.81 21.91
CA GLY A 352 4.85 9.58 22.72
C GLY A 352 3.63 8.76 23.18
N LEU A 353 3.31 7.65 22.50
CA LEU A 353 2.24 6.74 22.90
C LEU A 353 2.77 5.31 23.09
N VAL A 354 2.67 4.79 24.31
CA VAL A 354 3.10 3.43 24.64
C VAL A 354 1.89 2.60 25.09
N LEU A 355 1.59 1.53 24.36
CA LEU A 355 0.45 0.64 24.60
C LEU A 355 0.94 -0.71 25.12
N HIS A 356 0.53 -1.08 26.34
CA HIS A 356 1.00 -2.28 27.04
C HIS A 356 0.05 -3.47 26.93
N PHE A 357 0.39 -4.46 26.12
CA PHE A 357 -0.42 -5.65 25.87
C PHE A 357 -0.07 -6.80 26.84
N VAL A 358 -1.09 -7.31 27.52
CA VAL A 358 -0.95 -8.48 28.40
C VAL A 358 -1.74 -9.63 27.84
N ASN A 359 -1.29 -10.85 28.12
CA ASN A 359 -2.04 -12.04 27.78
C ASN A 359 -3.46 -11.99 28.37
N PRO A 360 -4.49 -12.35 27.59
CA PRO A 360 -5.85 -12.44 28.08
C PRO A 360 -5.95 -13.38 29.28
N ASN A 361 -6.80 -13.03 30.24
CA ASN A 361 -7.21 -13.97 31.26
C ASN A 361 -8.05 -15.10 30.65
N GLN A 362 -8.31 -16.18 31.39
CA GLN A 362 -9.06 -17.33 30.86
C GLN A 362 -10.45 -16.96 30.32
N LYS A 363 -11.17 -16.03 30.96
CA LYS A 363 -12.49 -15.60 30.49
C LYS A 363 -12.39 -14.86 29.15
N GLU A 364 -11.41 -13.98 29.00
CA GLU A 364 -11.12 -13.27 27.76
C GLU A 364 -10.68 -14.24 26.65
N TYR A 365 -9.80 -15.20 26.98
CA TYR A 365 -9.34 -16.24 26.06
C TYR A 365 -10.51 -17.09 25.53
N LEU A 366 -11.39 -17.55 26.42
CA LEU A 366 -12.59 -18.28 26.02
C LEU A 366 -13.53 -17.43 25.16
N THR A 367 -13.62 -16.13 25.43
CA THR A 367 -14.41 -15.20 24.61
C THR A 367 -13.83 -15.07 23.20
N ILE A 368 -12.50 -14.98 23.08
CA ILE A 368 -11.79 -14.99 21.79
C ILE A 368 -12.10 -16.28 21.02
N VAL A 369 -11.95 -17.46 21.66
CA VAL A 369 -12.19 -18.76 21.03
C VAL A 369 -13.63 -18.89 20.53
N LYS A 370 -14.62 -18.51 21.34
CA LYS A 370 -16.04 -18.55 20.96
C LYS A 370 -16.33 -17.68 19.73
N LYS A 371 -15.76 -16.48 19.68
CA LYS A 371 -15.95 -15.56 18.54
C LYS A 371 -15.33 -16.14 17.27
N LEU A 372 -14.08 -16.59 17.35
CA LEU A 372 -13.38 -17.19 16.20
C LEU A 372 -14.07 -18.46 15.70
N ALA A 373 -14.57 -19.32 16.60
CA ALA A 373 -15.32 -20.52 16.22
C ALA A 373 -16.64 -20.18 15.49
N LYS A 374 -17.33 -19.12 15.93
CA LYS A 374 -18.55 -18.62 15.27
C LYS A 374 -18.24 -18.04 13.89
N GLU A 375 -17.17 -17.27 13.75
CA GLU A 375 -16.69 -16.75 12.46
C GLU A 375 -16.31 -17.88 11.49
N ALA A 376 -15.68 -18.94 12.01
CA ALA A 376 -15.33 -20.14 11.26
C ALA A 376 -16.51 -21.09 10.99
N GLN A 377 -17.71 -20.78 11.50
CA GLN A 377 -18.93 -21.58 11.37
C GLN A 377 -18.80 -23.04 11.83
N LEU A 378 -17.98 -23.29 12.86
CA LEU A 378 -17.75 -24.63 13.40
C LEU A 378 -19.02 -25.21 14.02
N LYS A 379 -19.34 -26.47 13.72
CA LYS A 379 -20.49 -27.19 14.27
C LYS A 379 -20.15 -27.93 15.57
N ILE A 380 -19.64 -27.21 16.56
CA ILE A 380 -19.28 -27.74 17.87
C ILE A 380 -20.18 -27.15 18.96
N LYS A 381 -20.57 -27.96 19.95
CA LYS A 381 -21.30 -27.47 21.12
C LYS A 381 -20.39 -26.56 21.95
N GLU A 382 -20.97 -25.51 22.52
CA GLU A 382 -20.21 -24.51 23.28
C GLU A 382 -19.45 -25.12 24.48
N GLU A 383 -20.05 -26.09 25.16
CA GLU A 383 -19.43 -26.80 26.28
C GLU A 383 -18.18 -27.58 25.84
N ASP A 384 -18.28 -28.32 24.73
CA ASP A 384 -17.16 -29.07 24.16
C ASP A 384 -16.05 -28.12 23.67
N LEU A 385 -16.42 -26.99 23.07
CA LEU A 385 -15.48 -25.96 22.64
C LEU A 385 -14.70 -25.38 23.83
N ILE A 386 -15.38 -25.08 24.95
CA ILE A 386 -14.73 -24.57 26.16
C ILE A 386 -13.76 -25.61 26.73
N GLN A 387 -14.17 -26.89 26.82
CA GLN A 387 -13.29 -27.95 27.32
C GLN A 387 -12.05 -28.11 26.46
N ARG A 388 -12.23 -28.16 25.13
CA ARG A 388 -11.11 -28.24 24.18
C ARG A 388 -10.21 -27.00 24.26
N ALA A 389 -10.79 -25.81 24.45
CA ALA A 389 -10.03 -24.58 24.63
C ALA A 389 -9.16 -24.59 25.89
N ILE A 390 -9.71 -25.05 27.02
CA ILE A 390 -8.97 -25.19 28.29
C ILE A 390 -7.84 -26.23 28.15
N ALA A 391 -8.12 -27.37 27.52
CA ALA A 391 -7.10 -28.39 27.27
C ALA A 391 -5.98 -27.86 26.35
N TRP A 392 -6.34 -27.06 25.35
CA TRP A 392 -5.39 -26.47 24.40
C TRP A 392 -4.49 -25.43 25.05
N GLU A 393 -5.02 -24.51 25.87
CA GLU A 393 -4.18 -23.53 26.58
C GLU A 393 -3.18 -24.20 27.54
N LEU A 394 -3.58 -25.28 28.22
CA LEU A 394 -2.71 -26.03 29.15
C LEU A 394 -1.55 -26.70 28.42
N ARG A 395 -1.80 -27.27 27.24
CA ARG A 395 -0.75 -27.90 26.41
C ARG A 395 0.27 -26.90 25.87
N HIS A 396 -0.18 -25.69 25.54
CA HIS A 396 0.65 -24.67 24.89
C HIS A 396 1.23 -23.64 25.88
N LEU A 397 0.86 -23.72 27.16
CA LEU A 397 1.29 -22.83 28.26
C LEU A 397 1.15 -21.34 27.93
N ASN A 398 0.21 -20.97 27.06
CA ASN A 398 0.00 -19.60 26.63
C ASN A 398 -1.48 -19.34 26.33
N ARG A 399 -1.97 -18.18 26.79
CA ARG A 399 -3.31 -17.67 26.51
C ARG A 399 -3.14 -16.47 25.60
N SER A 400 -3.40 -16.65 24.31
CA SER A 400 -3.20 -15.60 23.32
C SER A 400 -4.21 -15.72 22.18
N GLY A 401 -4.42 -14.63 21.44
CA GLY A 401 -5.26 -14.68 20.23
C GLY A 401 -4.69 -15.61 19.16
N ARG A 402 -3.36 -15.74 19.10
CA ARG A 402 -2.68 -16.70 18.22
C ARG A 402 -3.02 -18.14 18.61
N THR A 403 -2.92 -18.48 19.89
CA THR A 403 -3.25 -19.80 20.43
C THR A 403 -4.72 -20.16 20.18
N ALA A 404 -5.63 -19.18 20.32
CA ALA A 404 -7.04 -19.36 20.03
C ALA A 404 -7.31 -19.60 18.53
N THR A 405 -6.62 -18.87 17.65
CA THR A 405 -6.73 -19.06 16.19
C THR A 405 -6.25 -20.46 15.79
N GLN A 406 -5.10 -20.89 16.31
CA GLN A 406 -4.55 -22.24 16.06
C GLN A 406 -5.51 -23.35 16.51
N LEU A 407 -6.19 -23.18 17.64
CA LEU A 407 -7.21 -24.13 18.09
C LEU A 407 -8.37 -24.20 17.09
N VAL A 408 -8.91 -23.06 16.67
CA VAL A 408 -10.05 -23.02 15.72
C VAL A 408 -9.65 -23.62 14.38
N ASP A 409 -8.44 -23.34 13.89
CA ASP A 409 -7.91 -23.93 12.66
C ASP A 409 -7.78 -25.46 12.79
N TYR A 410 -7.28 -25.95 13.93
CA TYR A 410 -7.18 -27.38 14.23
C TYR A 410 -8.56 -28.07 14.28
N LEU A 411 -9.56 -27.44 14.89
CA LEU A 411 -10.92 -27.98 14.93
C LEU A 411 -11.58 -27.98 13.54
N LYS A 412 -11.28 -26.97 12.72
CA LYS A 412 -11.77 -26.87 11.34
C LYS A 412 -11.22 -28.00 10.46
N THR A 413 -9.93 -28.32 10.58
CA THR A 413 -9.35 -29.46 9.85
C THR A 413 -9.92 -30.79 10.32
N GLU A 414 -10.16 -30.98 11.63
CA GLU A 414 -10.82 -32.18 12.15
C GLU A 414 -12.24 -32.37 11.58
N GLU A 415 -13.03 -31.29 11.46
CA GLU A 415 -14.37 -31.34 10.85
C GLU A 415 -14.32 -31.71 9.37
N LEU A 416 -13.35 -31.18 8.61
CA LEU A 416 -13.15 -31.49 7.19
C LEU A 416 -12.70 -32.94 6.96
N SER A 417 -11.81 -33.46 7.81
CA SER A 417 -11.36 -34.86 7.74
C SER A 417 -12.51 -35.83 8.03
N ASN A 418 -13.36 -35.52 9.00
CA ASN A 418 -14.54 -36.33 9.34
C ASN A 418 -15.63 -36.34 8.24
N ILE A 419 -15.62 -35.35 7.34
CA ILE A 419 -16.50 -35.30 6.16
C ILE A 419 -15.96 -36.18 5.03
N ASN A 420 -14.64 -36.26 4.86
CA ASN A 420 -14.01 -37.08 3.80
C ASN A 420 -13.94 -38.58 4.13
N GLU A 421 -14.14 -38.96 5.40
CA GLU A 421 -14.21 -40.36 5.85
C GLU A 421 -15.65 -40.92 5.90
N ARG A 422 -16.65 -40.13 5.51
CA ARG A 422 -18.06 -40.55 5.33
C ARG A 422 -18.45 -40.53 3.87
#